data_AF-A0AAV9A7L5-F1
#
_entry.id   AF-A0AAV9A7L5-F1
#
_cell.length_a   1.000
_cell.length_b   1.000
_cell.length_c   1.000
_cell.angle_alpha   90.00
_cell.angle_beta   90.00
_cell.angle_gamma   90.00
#
_symmetry.space_group_name_H-M   'P 1'
#
loop_
_entity.id
_entity.type
_entity.pdbx_description
1 polymer ?
#
loop_
_entity_poly.entity_id
_entity_poly.type
_entity_poly.pdbx_seq_one_letter_code
_entity_poly.pdbx_strand_id
1 'polypeptide(L)'
;MDKIASAVGIPLFMDTATQMATRISYARVCVEVLASSVLPDSMVIESKVDGKEVFPIVYDWKPHACSHCLTFGHDDAICSKHPRLLPTLSKNPAQDGFTT
;
A
#
# COMPACT_ATOMS: atom_id res chain seq x y z
N MET A 1 -5.05 -5.02 -21.12
CA MET A 1 -5.10 -5.00 -19.64
C MET A 1 -4.71 -3.65 -19.08
N ASP A 2 -3.75 -2.95 -19.69
CA ASP A 2 -3.19 -1.69 -19.19
C ASP A 2 -4.24 -0.62 -18.86
N LYS A 3 -5.32 -0.48 -19.65
CA LYS A 3 -6.41 0.48 -19.40
C LYS A 3 -7.17 0.23 -18.09
N ILE A 4 -7.34 -1.03 -17.71
CA ILE A 4 -8.06 -1.42 -16.50
C ILE A 4 -7.15 -1.18 -15.29
N ALA A 5 -5.91 -1.67 -15.37
CA ALA A 5 -4.92 -1.46 -14.32
C ALA A 5 -4.56 0.02 -14.11
N SER A 6 -4.59 0.84 -15.18
CA SER A 6 -4.34 2.29 -15.10
C SER A 6 -5.38 3.06 -14.28
N ALA A 7 -6.57 2.48 -14.06
CA ALA A 7 -7.56 3.06 -13.17
C ALA A 7 -7.18 2.93 -11.69
N VAL A 8 -6.25 2.01 -11.36
CA VAL A 8 -5.76 1.76 -9.99
C VAL A 8 -4.41 2.43 -9.75
N GLY A 9 -3.50 2.38 -10.73
CA GLY A 9 -2.14 2.90 -10.62
C GLY A 9 -1.35 2.74 -11.92
N ILE A 10 -0.03 2.90 -11.89
CA ILE A 10 0.81 2.69 -13.08
C ILE A 10 1.13 1.20 -13.21
N PRO A 11 0.69 0.50 -14.27
CA PRO A 11 0.98 -0.93 -14.43
C PRO A 11 2.47 -1.19 -14.62
N LEU A 12 3.05 -2.09 -13.82
CA LEU A 12 4.45 -2.46 -13.90
C LEU A 12 4.65 -3.84 -14.52
N PHE A 13 3.93 -4.84 -14.00
CA PHE A 13 4.10 -6.25 -14.39
C PHE A 13 2.77 -6.99 -14.38
N MET A 14 2.66 -8.01 -15.23
CA MET A 14 1.55 -8.96 -15.22
C MET A 14 2.09 -10.35 -14.95
N ASP A 15 1.30 -11.21 -14.28
CA ASP A 15 1.69 -12.62 -14.20
C ASP A 15 1.56 -13.31 -15.58
N THR A 16 2.29 -14.40 -15.77
CA THR A 16 2.35 -15.10 -17.07
C THR A 16 0.96 -15.51 -17.57
N ALA A 17 0.08 -15.95 -16.67
CA ALA A 17 -1.26 -16.37 -17.03
C ALA A 17 -2.13 -15.21 -17.55
N THR A 18 -2.02 -14.02 -16.94
CA THR A 18 -2.68 -12.80 -17.41
C THR A 18 -2.07 -12.30 -18.72
N GLN A 19 -0.74 -12.31 -18.83
CA GLN A 19 -0.03 -11.88 -20.03
C GLN A 19 -0.35 -12.76 -21.25
N MET A 20 -0.45 -14.07 -21.05
CA MET A 20 -0.78 -15.04 -22.11
C MET A 20 -2.29 -15.27 -22.27
N ALA A 21 -3.12 -14.64 -21.44
CA ALA A 21 -4.58 -14.86 -21.40
C ALA A 21 -5.00 -16.33 -21.26
N THR A 22 -4.19 -17.17 -20.60
CA THR A 22 -4.48 -18.59 -20.37
C THR A 22 -5.45 -18.80 -19.21
N ARG A 23 -5.64 -17.78 -18.36
CA ARG A 23 -6.61 -17.77 -17.28
C ARG A 23 -7.61 -16.62 -17.48
N ILE A 24 -8.90 -16.97 -17.51
CA ILE A 24 -9.99 -16.01 -17.77
C ILE A 24 -10.76 -15.61 -16.51
N SER A 25 -10.57 -16.31 -15.39
CA SER A 25 -11.34 -16.06 -14.16
C SER A 25 -10.91 -14.81 -13.40
N TYR A 26 -9.67 -14.35 -13.58
CA TYR A 26 -9.15 -13.11 -13.00
C TYR A 26 -7.83 -12.70 -13.65
N ALA A 27 -7.52 -11.40 -13.54
CA ALA A 27 -6.25 -10.80 -13.93
C ALA A 27 -5.40 -10.46 -12.70
N ARG A 28 -4.08 -10.63 -12.79
CA ARG A 28 -3.12 -10.17 -11.78
C ARG A 28 -2.14 -9.20 -12.39
N VAL A 29 -2.05 -8.01 -11.79
CA VAL A 29 -1.19 -6.92 -12.24
C VAL A 29 -0.52 -6.30 -11.01
N CYS A 30 0.79 -6.11 -11.08
CA CYS A 30 1.54 -5.28 -10.15
C CYS A 30 1.44 -3.83 -10.63
N VAL A 31 1.02 -2.92 -9.75
CA VAL A 31 0.84 -1.50 -10.05
C VAL A 31 1.66 -0.66 -9.09
N GLU A 32 2.26 0.40 -9.60
CA GLU A 32 2.85 1.47 -8.80
C GLU A 32 1.76 2.48 -8.41
N VAL A 33 1.77 2.88 -7.16
CA VAL A 33 0.80 3.83 -6.58
C VAL A 33 1.52 4.83 -5.69
N LEU A 34 0.94 6.02 -5.52
CA LEU A 34 1.44 6.96 -4.53
C LEU A 34 1.06 6.47 -3.12
N ALA A 35 1.89 6.77 -2.13
CA ALA A 35 1.59 6.45 -0.74
C ALA A 35 0.35 7.19 -0.20
N SER A 36 -0.05 8.29 -0.84
CA SER A 36 -1.30 9.01 -0.57
C SER A 36 -2.51 8.48 -1.33
N SER A 37 -2.35 7.48 -2.21
CA SER A 37 -3.44 6.96 -3.03
C SER A 37 -4.46 6.20 -2.20
N VAL A 38 -5.75 6.48 -2.44
CA VAL A 38 -6.85 5.64 -1.97
C VAL A 38 -7.02 4.50 -2.96
N LEU A 39 -6.81 3.28 -2.50
CA LEU A 39 -6.90 2.07 -3.32
C LEU A 39 -8.35 1.56 -3.35
N PRO A 40 -8.96 1.39 -4.53
CA PRO A 40 -10.35 0.96 -4.66
C PRO A 40 -10.54 -0.54 -4.39
N ASP A 41 -11.62 -0.92 -3.71
CA ASP A 41 -11.95 -2.34 -3.46
C ASP A 41 -12.70 -3.00 -4.64
N SER A 42 -13.16 -2.19 -5.60
CA SER A 42 -13.85 -2.68 -6.81
C SER A 42 -13.76 -1.67 -7.94
N MET A 43 -14.05 -2.13 -9.16
CA MET A 43 -14.14 -1.27 -10.34
C MET A 43 -15.33 -1.64 -11.23
N VAL A 44 -15.85 -0.65 -11.95
CA VAL A 44 -16.94 -0.84 -12.91
C VAL A 44 -16.38 -0.90 -14.32
N ILE A 45 -16.76 -1.93 -15.07
CA ILE A 45 -16.42 -2.09 -16.48
C ILE A 45 -17.71 -2.07 -17.29
N GLU A 46 -17.71 -1.31 -18.38
CA GLU A 46 -18.82 -1.29 -19.34
C GLU A 46 -18.67 -2.44 -20.33
N SER A 47 -19.57 -3.42 -20.24
CA SER A 47 -19.79 -4.49 -21.21
C SER A 47 -20.79 -4.02 -22.27
N LYS A 48 -20.51 -4.35 -23.54
CA LYS A 48 -21.43 -4.07 -24.65
C LYS A 48 -22.69 -4.95 -24.61
N VAL A 49 -22.65 -6.05 -23.85
CA VAL A 49 -23.74 -7.03 -23.78
C VAL A 49 -24.58 -6.80 -22.52
N ASP A 50 -23.92 -6.65 -21.37
CA ASP A 50 -24.57 -6.65 -20.06
C ASP A 50 -24.61 -5.26 -19.41
N GLY A 51 -24.16 -4.22 -20.10
CA GLY A 51 -24.14 -2.85 -19.59
C GLY A 51 -22.97 -2.61 -18.64
N LYS A 52 -23.22 -2.49 -17.33
CA LYS A 52 -22.17 -2.20 -16.32
C LYS A 52 -22.01 -3.39 -15.40
N GLU A 53 -20.77 -3.85 -15.25
CA GLU A 53 -20.42 -4.96 -14.37
C GLU A 53 -19.37 -4.51 -13.34
N VAL A 54 -19.52 -4.98 -12.10
CA VAL A 54 -18.66 -4.63 -10.97
C VAL A 54 -17.69 -5.77 -10.70
N PHE A 55 -16.40 -5.48 -10.77
CA PHE A 55 -15.32 -6.43 -10.51
C PHE A 55 -14.65 -6.11 -9.17
N PRO A 56 -14.55 -7.09 -8.25
CA PRO A 56 -13.80 -6.89 -7.02
C PRO A 56 -12.30 -6.79 -7.31
N ILE A 57 -11.61 -5.93 -6.57
CA ILE A 57 -10.15 -5.82 -6.58
C ILE A 57 -9.62 -6.43 -5.29
N VAL A 58 -8.71 -7.38 -5.44
CA VAL A 58 -8.06 -8.05 -4.31
C VAL A 58 -6.57 -7.74 -4.35
N TYR A 59 -6.03 -7.29 -3.22
CA TYR A 59 -4.63 -6.95 -3.07
C TYR A 59 -3.89 -8.08 -2.35
N ASP A 60 -2.97 -8.74 -3.02
CA ASP A 60 -2.09 -9.74 -2.39
C ASP A 60 -1.16 -9.10 -1.35
N TRP A 61 -0.77 -7.85 -1.59
CA TRP A 61 0.06 -7.07 -0.68
C TRP A 61 -0.28 -5.57 -0.79
N LYS A 62 -0.46 -4.93 0.37
CA LYS A 62 -0.71 -3.49 0.49
C LYS A 62 0.27 -2.91 1.52
N PRO A 63 1.29 -2.14 1.10
CA PRO A 63 2.23 -1.55 2.03
C PRO A 63 1.54 -0.53 2.94
N HIS A 64 1.94 -0.49 4.20
CA HIS A 64 1.59 0.59 5.10
C HIS A 64 2.26 1.88 4.62
N ALA A 65 1.45 2.90 4.32
CA ALA A 65 1.91 4.24 4.03
C ALA A 65 1.92 5.05 5.33
N CYS A 66 3.04 5.71 5.62
CA CYS A 66 3.12 6.58 6.79
C CYS A 66 2.17 7.78 6.65
N SER A 67 1.30 8.00 7.63
CA SER A 67 0.28 9.06 7.62
C SER A 67 0.88 10.46 7.79
N HIS A 68 2.09 10.56 8.36
CA HIS A 68 2.76 11.84 8.62
C HIS A 68 3.55 12.37 7.43
N CYS A 69 4.23 11.49 6.68
CA CYS A 69 5.12 11.91 5.60
C CYS A 69 4.75 11.35 4.22
N LEU A 70 3.70 10.53 4.12
CA LEU A 70 3.18 9.98 2.87
C LEU A 70 4.26 9.21 2.09
N THR A 71 4.97 8.32 2.79
CA THR A 71 5.96 7.42 2.18
C THR A 71 5.80 6.00 2.72
N PHE A 72 6.24 5.01 1.94
CA PHE A 72 6.34 3.63 2.41
C PHE A 72 7.67 3.38 3.14
N GLY A 73 7.74 2.30 3.92
CA GLY A 73 9.00 1.79 4.49
C GLY A 73 9.23 2.06 5.98
N HIS A 74 8.27 2.68 6.67
CA HIS A 74 8.27 2.79 8.13
C HIS A 74 6.85 2.96 8.68
N ASP A 75 6.69 2.66 9.97
CA ASP A 75 5.44 2.89 10.69
C ASP A 75 5.36 4.32 11.22
N ASP A 76 4.14 4.81 11.43
CA ASP A 76 3.86 6.17 11.93
C ASP A 76 4.63 6.47 13.23
N ALA A 77 4.74 5.48 14.11
CA ALA A 77 5.40 5.58 15.41
C ALA A 77 6.89 5.95 15.33
N ILE A 78 7.57 5.61 14.23
CA ILE A 78 9.00 5.86 14.03
C ILE A 78 9.26 6.94 12.96
N CYS A 79 8.20 7.62 12.49
CA CYS A 79 8.36 8.67 11.49
C CYS A 79 9.12 9.88 12.05
N SER A 80 10.16 10.31 11.35
CA SER A 80 10.95 11.50 11.71
C SER A 80 10.18 12.81 11.56
N LYS A 81 9.13 12.82 10.72
CA LYS A 81 8.20 13.95 10.53
C LYS A 81 6.98 13.88 11.44
N HIS A 82 6.84 12.83 12.26
CA HIS A 82 5.81 12.79 13.30
C HIS A 82 6.07 13.98 14.24
N PRO A 83 5.07 14.83 14.54
CA PRO A 83 5.19 15.86 15.57
C PRO A 83 5.43 15.18 16.91
N ARG A 84 6.70 14.93 17.25
CA ARG A 84 7.07 14.44 18.57
C ARG A 84 6.58 15.47 19.59
N LEU A 85 5.54 15.14 20.34
CA LEU A 85 5.65 15.35 21.78
C LEU A 85 6.82 14.46 22.18
N LEU A 86 7.95 15.11 22.50
CA LEU A 86 9.22 14.51 22.86
C LEU A 86 8.99 13.22 23.69
N PRO A 87 9.64 12.08 23.36
CA PRO A 87 9.82 11.06 24.36
C PRO A 87 10.65 11.71 25.46
N THR A 88 10.05 11.98 26.60
CA THR A 88 10.80 12.15 27.84
C THR A 88 11.61 10.87 28.00
N LEU A 89 12.87 10.90 27.55
CA LEU A 89 13.87 10.00 28.10
C LEU A 89 13.89 10.32 29.59
N SER A 90 13.21 9.47 30.36
CA SER A 90 13.37 9.36 31.80
C SER A 90 14.88 9.34 32.06
N LYS A 91 15.43 10.46 32.54
CA LYS A 91 16.71 10.44 33.24
C LYS A 91 16.46 9.59 34.47
N ASN A 92 16.85 8.31 34.43
CA ASN A 92 17.11 7.61 35.68
C ASN A 92 18.47 8.11 36.18
N PRO A 93 18.55 8.76 37.36
CA PRO A 93 19.82 8.99 38.00
C PRO A 93 20.31 7.65 38.56
N ALA A 94 21.21 6.97 37.84
CA ALA A 94 21.99 5.91 38.44
C ALA A 94 23.05 6.57 39.32
N GLN A 95 22.80 6.50 40.62
CA GLN A 95 23.63 7.03 41.69
C GLN A 95 24.99 6.34 41.71
N ASP A 96 26.02 7.17 41.80
CA ASP A 96 27.36 6.89 42.28
C ASP A 96 27.32 6.27 43.69
N GLY A 97 28.04 5.15 43.89
CA GLY A 97 28.15 4.50 45.21
C GLY A 97 29.15 3.34 45.23
N PHE A 98 30.12 3.43 46.14
CA PHE A 98 31.38 2.66 46.30
C PHE A 98 31.23 1.36 47.15
N THR A 99 32.29 0.52 47.18
CA THR A 99 32.63 -0.56 48.16
C THR A 99 32.10 -1.97 47.81
N THR A 100 32.88 -3.07 47.76
CA THR A 100 33.99 -3.55 48.62
C THR A 100 35.15 -4.11 47.81
#